data_AF-A0A077ZLH2-F1
#
_entry.id   AF-A0A077ZLH2-F1
#
_cell.length_a   1.000
_cell.length_b   1.000
_cell.length_c   1.000
_cell.angle_alpha   90.00
_cell.angle_beta   90.00
_cell.angle_gamma   90.00
#
_symmetry.space_group_name_H-M   'P 1'
#
loop_
_entity.id
_entity.type
_entity.pdbx_description
1 polymer ?
#
loop_
_entity_poly.entity_id
_entity_poly.type
_entity_poly.pdbx_seq_one_letter_code
_entity_poly.pdbx_strand_id
1 'polypeptide(L)'
;MRISLMSSSDDSANWDVFSSDCLDAIHNAAKDTEFSFNRPSVNVDGQQPARSNPAVNSEKSRLHLGPIAASKIVFKHQVLKDDFTRRFGLIAFDAGFDTVIESVFGNRIGSWTLIRGIADASDGTKGKDWQPYAALQAAAVMKAIILKLP
;
A
#
# COMPACT_ATOMS: atom_id res chain seq x y z
N MET A 1 14.62 13.70 12.41
CA MET A 1 15.33 12.44 12.72
C MET A 1 15.36 11.59 11.46
N ARG A 2 16.52 11.47 10.81
CA ARG A 2 16.70 10.67 9.59
C ARG A 2 17.23 9.32 10.05
N ILE A 3 16.35 8.32 10.10
CA ILE A 3 16.78 6.95 10.44
C ILE A 3 17.44 6.40 9.18
N SER A 4 18.77 6.47 9.15
CA SER A 4 19.60 5.79 8.16
C SER A 4 19.72 4.33 8.60
N LEU A 5 18.90 3.45 8.02
CA LEU A 5 19.06 2.01 8.21
C LEU A 5 20.34 1.57 7.49
N MET A 6 21.31 1.10 8.27
CA MET A 6 22.52 0.43 7.79
C MET A 6 22.12 -0.75 6.91
N SER A 7 22.71 -0.86 5.72
CA SER A 7 22.49 -2.00 4.83
C SER A 7 23.23 -3.22 5.40
N SER A 8 22.52 -4.10 6.09
CA SER A 8 22.94 -5.48 6.26
C SER A 8 22.64 -6.23 4.97
N SER A 9 23.70 -6.72 4.35
CA SER A 9 23.67 -7.68 3.25
C SER A 9 22.93 -8.95 3.69
N ASP A 10 21.92 -9.34 2.88
CA ASP A 10 21.13 -10.59 2.94
C ASP A 10 19.80 -10.61 3.72
N ASP A 11 19.08 -9.48 3.78
CA ASP A 11 17.66 -9.44 4.16
C ASP A 11 16.79 -9.40 2.89
N SER A 12 16.50 -10.54 2.27
CA SER A 12 15.36 -10.61 1.36
C SER A 12 14.10 -10.34 2.20
N ALA A 13 13.56 -9.13 2.07
CA ALA A 13 12.21 -8.71 2.46
C ALA A 13 11.31 -9.85 2.97
N ASN A 14 11.31 -10.11 4.28
CA ASN A 14 10.56 -11.21 4.88
C ASN A 14 9.04 -11.14 4.55
N TRP A 15 8.54 -9.95 4.22
CA TRP A 15 7.17 -9.74 3.77
C TRP A 15 6.85 -10.39 2.42
N ASP A 16 7.80 -10.57 1.51
CA ASP A 16 7.54 -11.26 0.24
C ASP A 16 7.23 -12.75 0.52
N VAL A 17 7.97 -13.37 1.45
CA VAL A 17 7.69 -14.73 1.94
C VAL A 17 6.32 -14.78 2.60
N PHE A 18 6.02 -13.84 3.50
CA PHE A 18 4.71 -13.80 4.15
C PHE A 18 3.56 -13.53 3.18
N SER A 19 3.81 -12.82 2.08
CA SER A 19 2.82 -12.64 1.03
C SER A 19 2.51 -13.96 0.35
N SER A 20 3.52 -14.78 0.05
CA SER A 20 3.32 -16.13 -0.51
C SER A 20 2.59 -17.03 0.48
N ASP A 21 3.07 -17.10 1.72
CA ASP A 21 2.45 -17.91 2.78
C ASP A 21 0.97 -17.54 2.98
N CYS A 22 0.67 -16.25 2.98
CA CYS A 22 -0.68 -15.76 3.19
C CYS A 22 -1.56 -16.03 1.96
N LEU A 23 -1.02 -15.93 0.74
CA LEU A 23 -1.72 -16.33 -0.48
C LEU A 23 -2.07 -17.82 -0.47
N ASP A 24 -1.11 -18.68 -0.09
CA ASP A 24 -1.32 -20.12 0.01
C ASP A 24 -2.34 -20.47 1.10
N ALA A 25 -2.26 -19.80 2.27
CA ALA A 25 -3.23 -19.97 3.34
C ALA A 25 -4.65 -19.57 2.89
N ILE A 26 -4.78 -18.45 2.16
CA ILE A 26 -6.06 -18.03 1.58
C ILE A 26 -6.53 -19.05 0.55
N HIS A 27 -5.68 -19.52 -0.36
CA HIS A 27 -6.07 -20.48 -1.40
C HIS A 27 -6.56 -21.80 -0.80
N ASN A 28 -5.91 -22.26 0.29
CA ASN A 28 -6.29 -23.49 0.98
C ASN A 28 -7.55 -23.34 1.84
N ALA A 29 -7.80 -22.15 2.40
CA ALA A 29 -8.94 -21.90 3.29
C ALA A 29 -10.19 -21.36 2.56
N ALA A 30 -10.01 -20.62 1.48
CA ALA A 30 -11.09 -19.96 0.75
C ALA A 30 -11.81 -20.99 -0.11
N LYS A 31 -13.06 -21.30 0.28
CA LYS A 31 -14.01 -22.02 -0.58
C LYS A 31 -14.65 -21.10 -1.62
N ASP A 32 -14.63 -19.80 -1.37
CA ASP A 32 -15.19 -18.78 -2.27
C ASP A 32 -14.11 -18.15 -3.13
N THR A 33 -14.29 -18.28 -4.44
CA THR A 33 -13.43 -17.75 -5.51
C THR A 33 -13.79 -16.32 -5.92
N GLU A 34 -14.57 -15.61 -5.10
CA GLU A 34 -15.09 -14.27 -5.43
C GLU A 34 -13.97 -13.24 -5.64
N PHE A 35 -12.82 -13.41 -4.96
CA PHE A 35 -11.70 -12.49 -5.03
C PHE A 35 -10.40 -13.20 -5.42
N SER A 36 -9.74 -12.68 -6.45
CA SER A 36 -8.38 -13.06 -6.79
C SER A 36 -7.40 -12.19 -6.01
N PHE A 37 -6.57 -12.83 -5.18
CA PHE A 37 -5.47 -12.17 -4.47
C PHE A 37 -4.17 -12.17 -5.27
N ASN A 38 -4.17 -12.74 -6.48
CA ASN A 38 -3.03 -12.66 -7.38
C ASN A 38 -2.83 -11.22 -7.84
N ARG A 39 -1.57 -10.86 -8.11
CA ARG A 39 -1.24 -9.54 -8.67
C ARG A 39 -2.00 -9.35 -9.99
N PRO A 40 -2.88 -8.33 -10.11
CA PRO A 40 -3.58 -8.10 -11.35
C PRO A 40 -2.63 -7.58 -12.43
N SER A 41 -3.04 -7.76 -13.68
CA SER A 41 -2.39 -7.10 -14.81
C SER A 41 -2.49 -5.58 -14.65
N VAL A 42 -1.42 -4.86 -14.99
CA VAL A 42 -1.49 -3.40 -15.10
C VAL A 42 -2.53 -3.10 -16.17
N ASN A 43 -3.59 -2.38 -15.82
CA ASN A 43 -4.67 -2.13 -16.74
C ASN A 43 -4.16 -1.23 -17.85
N VAL A 44 -4.05 -1.75 -19.08
CA VAL A 44 -3.54 -1.02 -20.25
C VAL A 44 -4.65 -0.18 -20.91
N ASP A 45 -5.87 -0.26 -20.38
CA ASP A 45 -7.06 0.40 -20.92
C ASP A 45 -7.13 1.88 -20.50
N GLY A 46 -6.22 2.67 -21.05
CA GLY A 46 -6.16 4.12 -20.85
C GLY A 46 -4.78 4.64 -21.23
N GLN A 47 -4.55 4.89 -22.51
CA GLN A 47 -3.31 5.45 -23.04
C GLN A 47 -2.87 6.72 -22.29
N GLN A 48 -1.90 6.57 -21.40
CA GLN A 48 -0.68 7.37 -21.48
C GLN A 48 0.49 6.49 -21.02
N PRO A 49 1.50 6.27 -21.87
CA PRO A 49 2.70 5.57 -21.43
C PRO A 49 3.36 6.45 -20.38
N ALA A 50 3.20 6.08 -19.11
CA ALA A 50 4.06 6.59 -18.06
C ALA A 50 5.49 6.35 -18.55
N ARG A 51 6.23 7.46 -18.71
CA ARG A 51 7.63 7.54 -19.12
C ARG A 51 8.34 6.23 -18.86
N SER A 52 8.89 5.63 -19.92
CA SER A 52 9.67 4.39 -19.91
C SER A 52 10.63 4.35 -18.72
N ASN A 53 10.15 3.86 -17.59
CA ASN A 53 11.00 3.46 -16.50
C ASN A 53 11.51 2.08 -16.89
N PRO A 54 12.84 1.89 -16.87
CA PRO A 54 13.47 0.67 -17.35
C PRO A 54 12.87 -0.50 -16.58
N ALA A 55 12.46 -1.54 -17.31
CA ALA A 55 11.91 -2.80 -16.84
C ALA A 55 12.03 -2.94 -15.32
N VAL A 56 11.05 -2.38 -14.60
CA VAL A 56 10.95 -2.59 -13.16
C VAL A 56 10.80 -4.08 -13.06
N ASN A 57 11.78 -4.75 -12.46
CA ASN A 57 11.75 -6.17 -12.18
C ASN A 57 10.45 -6.41 -11.40
N SER A 58 9.39 -6.77 -12.12
CA SER A 58 8.02 -6.41 -11.76
C SER A 58 7.43 -7.36 -10.73
N GLU A 59 8.22 -8.33 -10.29
CA GLU A 59 7.75 -9.41 -9.45
C GLU A 59 7.80 -9.05 -7.95
N LYS A 60 8.70 -8.17 -7.53
CA LYS A 60 8.87 -7.88 -6.09
C LYS A 60 8.03 -6.70 -5.62
N SER A 61 7.33 -6.90 -4.52
CA SER A 61 6.58 -5.86 -3.83
C SER A 61 7.53 -4.82 -3.23
N ARG A 62 7.12 -3.54 -3.26
CA ARG A 62 7.93 -2.43 -2.75
C ARG A 62 7.26 -1.77 -1.56
N LEU A 63 8.06 -1.43 -0.56
CA LEU A 63 7.61 -0.66 0.59
C LEU A 63 7.95 0.83 0.38
N HIS A 64 6.95 1.67 0.54
CA HIS A 64 7.09 3.12 0.48
C HIS A 64 6.81 3.71 1.87
N LEU A 65 7.69 4.61 2.31
CA LEU A 65 7.57 5.29 3.61
C LEU A 65 7.36 6.78 3.39
N GLY A 66 6.28 7.32 3.95
CA GLY A 66 5.96 8.72 3.83
C GLY A 66 4.54 9.06 4.26
N PRO A 67 4.16 10.34 4.18
CA PRO A 67 2.85 10.82 4.56
C PRO A 67 1.74 10.26 3.67
N ILE A 68 0.67 9.77 4.30
CA ILE A 68 -0.57 9.32 3.66
C ILE A 68 -1.67 10.31 4.03
N ALA A 69 -2.34 10.88 3.04
CA ALA A 69 -3.44 11.81 3.28
C ALA A 69 -4.79 11.11 3.38
N ALA A 70 -5.57 11.47 4.40
CA ALA A 70 -6.97 11.11 4.50
C ALA A 70 -7.81 12.11 3.71
N SER A 71 -8.45 11.71 2.61
CA SER A 71 -9.38 12.60 1.92
C SER A 71 -10.42 11.90 1.07
N LYS A 72 -11.67 12.34 1.17
CA LYS A 72 -12.75 11.96 0.25
C LYS A 72 -12.96 12.98 -0.89
N ILE A 73 -12.54 14.23 -0.68
CA ILE A 73 -12.92 15.37 -1.53
C ILE A 73 -11.81 15.71 -2.53
N VAL A 74 -10.54 15.57 -2.12
CA VAL A 74 -9.38 16.01 -2.93
C VAL A 74 -9.31 15.28 -4.28
N PHE A 75 -9.86 14.07 -4.37
CA PHE A 75 -9.96 13.32 -5.62
C PHE A 75 -10.84 13.98 -6.70
N LYS A 76 -11.71 14.94 -6.34
CA LYS A 76 -12.59 15.62 -7.32
C LYS A 76 -11.89 16.75 -8.07
N HIS A 77 -10.75 17.25 -7.56
CA HIS A 77 -10.08 18.41 -8.11
C HIS A 77 -8.57 18.17 -8.19
N GLN A 78 -8.08 17.82 -9.38
CA GLN A 78 -6.67 17.48 -9.60
C GLN A 78 -5.73 18.61 -9.17
N VAL A 79 -6.07 19.88 -9.43
CA VAL A 79 -5.24 21.03 -9.02
C VAL A 79 -5.09 21.10 -7.50
N LEU A 80 -6.16 20.88 -6.74
CA LEU A 80 -6.11 20.84 -5.28
C LEU A 80 -5.32 19.63 -4.79
N LYS A 81 -5.46 18.48 -5.45
CA LYS A 81 -4.68 17.28 -5.16
C LYS A 81 -3.18 17.52 -5.35
N ASP A 82 -2.77 18.12 -6.46
CA ASP A 82 -1.37 18.36 -6.77
C ASP A 82 -0.75 19.41 -5.85
N ASP A 83 -1.50 20.46 -5.50
CA ASP A 83 -1.06 21.45 -4.52
C ASP A 83 -0.89 20.83 -3.13
N PHE A 84 -1.90 20.09 -2.66
CA PHE A 84 -1.87 19.42 -1.37
C PHE A 84 -0.75 18.37 -1.28
N THR A 85 -0.55 17.59 -2.36
CA THR A 85 0.56 16.64 -2.48
C THR A 85 1.91 17.33 -2.33
N ARG A 86 2.13 18.43 -3.08
CA ARG A 86 3.39 19.18 -3.02
C ARG A 86 3.61 19.81 -1.65
N ARG A 87 2.56 20.39 -1.07
CA ARG A 87 2.64 21.10 0.20
C ARG A 87 3.01 20.20 1.38
N PHE A 88 2.50 18.97 1.40
CA PHE A 88 2.69 18.03 2.50
C PHE A 88 3.63 16.85 2.18
N GLY A 89 4.21 16.82 0.97
CA GLY A 89 5.10 15.74 0.54
C GLY A 89 4.41 14.37 0.54
N LEU A 90 3.14 14.33 0.14
CA LEU A 90 2.33 13.11 0.21
C LEU A 90 2.83 12.07 -0.78
N ILE A 91 2.81 10.80 -0.36
CA ILE A 91 3.15 9.66 -1.22
C ILE A 91 1.91 8.86 -1.62
N ALA A 92 0.81 8.99 -0.86
CA ALA A 92 -0.42 8.25 -1.09
C ALA A 92 -1.63 8.99 -0.53
N PHE A 93 -2.80 8.61 -1.04
CA PHE A 93 -4.09 9.04 -0.55
C PHE A 93 -4.92 7.81 -0.23
N ASP A 94 -5.69 7.89 0.84
CA ASP A 94 -6.72 6.91 1.15
C ASP A 94 -7.86 7.61 1.90
N ALA A 95 -9.06 7.07 1.83
CA ALA A 95 -10.23 7.67 2.44
C ALA A 95 -10.71 6.85 3.64
N GLY A 96 -11.17 7.53 4.69
CA GLY A 96 -11.90 6.89 5.78
C GLY A 96 -11.04 6.34 6.93
N PHE A 97 -9.75 6.67 6.98
CA PHE A 97 -8.91 6.38 8.15
C PHE A 97 -8.72 7.57 9.09
N ASP A 98 -9.20 8.75 8.70
CA ASP A 98 -9.21 9.97 9.50
C ASP A 98 -9.83 9.74 10.88
N THR A 99 -11.00 9.13 10.94
CA THR A 99 -11.70 8.84 12.20
C THR A 99 -10.93 7.85 13.10
N VAL A 100 -10.18 6.91 12.49
CA VAL A 100 -9.33 5.98 13.23
C VAL A 100 -8.16 6.73 13.86
N ILE A 101 -7.51 7.61 13.09
CA ILE A 101 -6.39 8.43 13.57
C ILE A 101 -6.85 9.40 14.66
N GLU A 102 -8.01 10.04 14.50
CA GLU A 102 -8.62 10.88 15.53
C GLU A 102 -8.84 10.10 16.84
N SER A 103 -9.31 8.86 16.75
CA SER A 103 -9.49 7.98 17.91
C SER A 103 -8.16 7.58 18.57
N VAL A 104 -7.13 7.27 17.78
CA VAL A 104 -5.77 6.98 18.27
C VAL A 104 -5.24 8.17 19.07
N PHE A 105 -5.39 9.39 18.56
CA PHE A 105 -5.00 10.62 19.25
C PHE A 105 -5.86 10.88 20.49
N GLY A 106 -7.18 10.74 20.39
CA GLY A 106 -8.13 10.95 21.48
C GLY A 106 -7.89 10.01 22.67
N ASN A 107 -7.50 8.77 22.39
CA ASN A 107 -7.16 7.76 23.39
C ASN A 107 -5.69 7.80 23.86
N ARG A 108 -4.92 8.80 23.42
CA ARG A 108 -3.50 9.00 23.78
C ARG A 108 -2.62 7.78 23.49
N ILE A 109 -2.90 7.06 22.41
CA ILE A 109 -2.06 5.94 21.98
C ILE A 109 -0.75 6.50 21.44
N GLY A 110 0.33 6.31 22.19
CA GLY A 110 1.64 6.91 21.90
C GLY A 110 2.48 6.17 20.85
N SER A 111 2.10 4.94 20.47
CA SER A 111 2.79 4.15 19.45
C SER A 111 1.77 3.52 18.52
N TRP A 112 1.86 3.88 17.24
CA TRP A 112 1.01 3.37 16.18
C TRP A 112 1.72 3.49 14.84
N THR A 113 1.26 2.73 13.86
CA THR A 113 1.71 2.83 12.47
C THR A 113 0.53 2.60 11.54
N LEU A 114 0.60 3.14 10.32
CA LEU A 114 -0.40 2.96 9.28
C LEU A 114 0.24 2.22 8.11
N ILE A 115 -0.35 1.09 7.73
CA ILE A 115 0.10 0.25 6.61
C ILE A 115 -1.01 0.24 5.56
N ARG A 116 -0.67 0.54 4.31
CA ARG A 116 -1.62 0.56 3.19
C ARG A 116 -1.04 -0.13 1.97
N GLY A 117 -1.84 -0.99 1.35
CA GLY A 117 -1.58 -1.49 0.01
C GLY A 117 -2.06 -0.50 -1.04
N ILE A 118 -1.37 -0.45 -2.18
CA ILE A 118 -1.74 0.41 -3.30
C ILE A 118 -2.73 -0.33 -4.20
N ALA A 119 -3.98 0.13 -4.20
CA ALA A 119 -5.07 -0.49 -4.95
C ALA A 119 -5.48 0.31 -6.20
N ASP A 120 -4.98 1.52 -6.38
CA ASP A 120 -5.15 2.31 -7.59
C ASP A 120 -3.91 3.17 -7.86
N ALA A 121 -3.68 3.44 -9.14
CA ALA A 121 -2.88 4.58 -9.55
C ALA A 121 -3.85 5.72 -9.82
N SER A 122 -3.44 6.95 -9.53
CA SER A 122 -4.26 8.17 -9.56
C SER A 122 -4.91 8.55 -10.91
N ASP A 123 -4.85 7.69 -11.92
CA ASP A 123 -5.42 7.88 -13.25
C ASP A 123 -6.96 7.75 -13.29
N GLY A 124 -7.58 7.38 -12.17
CA GLY A 124 -9.04 7.31 -12.06
C GLY A 124 -9.61 5.93 -12.41
N THR A 125 -8.77 4.95 -12.71
CA THR A 125 -9.22 3.54 -12.77
C THR A 125 -9.48 3.04 -11.36
N LYS A 126 -10.75 3.08 -10.94
CA LYS A 126 -11.21 2.43 -9.70
C LYS A 126 -11.30 0.91 -9.87
N GLY A 127 -10.21 0.30 -10.32
CA GLY A 127 -10.13 -1.15 -10.51
C GLY A 127 -10.22 -1.85 -9.16
N LYS A 128 -11.37 -2.46 -8.86
CA LYS A 128 -11.55 -3.25 -7.63
C LYS A 128 -10.62 -4.45 -7.59
N ASP A 129 -10.12 -4.89 -8.74
CA ASP A 129 -9.26 -6.07 -8.91
C ASP A 129 -7.94 -5.97 -8.13
N TRP A 130 -7.41 -4.75 -7.96
CA TRP A 130 -6.19 -4.53 -7.19
C TRP A 130 -6.41 -4.52 -5.68
N GLN A 131 -7.66 -4.37 -5.20
CA GLN A 131 -7.93 -4.27 -3.76
C GLN A 131 -7.58 -5.55 -2.98
N PRO A 132 -7.94 -6.77 -3.43
CA PRO A 132 -7.55 -7.98 -2.73
C PRO A 132 -6.02 -8.15 -2.65
N TYR A 133 -5.31 -7.98 -3.78
CA TYR A 133 -3.85 -8.05 -3.81
C TYR A 133 -3.21 -7.00 -2.89
N ALA A 134 -3.67 -5.74 -2.96
CA ALA A 134 -3.18 -4.66 -2.11
C ALA A 134 -3.40 -4.96 -0.62
N ALA A 135 -4.56 -5.50 -0.25
CA ALA A 135 -4.86 -5.90 1.13
C ALA A 135 -3.93 -7.03 1.61
N LEU A 136 -3.67 -8.03 0.75
CA LEU A 136 -2.72 -9.11 1.05
C LEU A 136 -1.31 -8.57 1.31
N GLN A 137 -0.81 -7.65 0.47
CA GLN A 137 0.51 -7.06 0.66
C GLN A 137 0.60 -6.29 2.00
N ALA A 138 -0.43 -5.52 2.35
CA ALA A 138 -0.48 -4.81 3.62
C ALA A 138 -0.47 -5.78 4.81
N ALA A 139 -1.23 -6.88 4.73
CA ALA A 139 -1.25 -7.91 5.76
C ALA A 139 0.10 -8.62 5.90
N ALA A 140 0.80 -8.90 4.80
CA ALA A 140 2.13 -9.51 4.82
C ALA A 140 3.16 -8.60 5.51
N VAL A 141 3.15 -7.30 5.22
CA VAL A 141 3.99 -6.30 5.90
C VAL A 141 3.64 -6.21 7.39
N MET A 142 2.35 -6.19 7.73
CA MET A 142 1.91 -6.20 9.14
C MET A 142 2.42 -7.44 9.88
N LYS A 143 2.31 -8.63 9.28
CA LYS A 143 2.84 -9.88 9.84
C LYS A 143 4.36 -9.78 10.07
N ALA A 144 5.10 -9.24 9.11
CA ALA A 144 6.54 -9.04 9.25
C ALA A 144 6.90 -8.14 10.44
N ILE A 145 6.16 -7.05 10.61
CA ILE A 145 6.39 -6.11 11.72
C ILE A 145 6.09 -6.78 13.05
N ILE A 146 4.92 -7.42 13.19
CA ILE A 146 4.49 -8.05 14.45
C ILE A 146 5.49 -9.12 14.90
N LEU A 147 5.96 -9.97 13.97
CA LEU A 147 6.92 -11.03 14.28
C LEU A 147 8.32 -10.52 14.68
N LYS A 148 8.59 -9.23 14.46
CA LYS A 148 9.85 -8.58 14.83
C LYS A 148 9.72 -7.65 16.04
N LEU A 149 8.52 -7.50 16.60
CA LEU A 149 8.34 -6.82 17.87
C LEU A 149 8.85 -7.73 19.01
N PRO A 150 9.44 -7.14 20.08
CA PRO A 150 9.94 -7.87 21.23
C PRO A 150 8.82 -8.48 22.09
#